data_AF-A0A392RQT6-F1
#
_entry.id   AF-A0A392RQT6-F1
#
_cell.length_a   1.000
_cell.length_b   1.000
_cell.length_c   1.000
_cell.angle_alpha   90.00
_cell.angle_beta   90.00
_cell.angle_gamma   90.00
#
_symmetry.space_group_name_H-M   'P 1'
#
loop_
_entity.id
_entity.type
_entity.pdbx_description
1 polymer ?
#
loop_
_entity_poly.entity_id
_entity_poly.type
_entity_poly.pdbx_seq_one_letter_code
_entity_poly.pdbx_strand_id
1 'polypeptide(L)'
;MENTIDVWNDLKERFSQGDLVRIAELQQEIYSLFQDSRSVTEFFSALKILWEELELYLPIPTCTCRVKCNCEAMRSARNNH
;
A
#
# COMPACT_ATOMS: atom_id res chain seq x y z
N MET A 1 -18.57 -29.00 6.20
CA MET A 1 -18.31 -28.23 4.98
C MET A 1 -17.79 -26.89 5.43
N GLU A 2 -16.52 -26.59 5.19
CA GLU A 2 -16.03 -25.22 5.36
C GLU A 2 -16.89 -24.29 4.50
N ASN A 3 -17.38 -23.22 5.11
CA ASN A 3 -18.12 -22.19 4.40
C ASN A 3 -17.15 -21.48 3.45
N THR A 4 -17.62 -21.02 2.30
CA THR A 4 -16.80 -20.25 1.34
C THR A 4 -16.18 -19.00 1.98
N ILE A 5 -16.83 -18.47 3.02
CA ILE A 5 -16.33 -17.37 3.86
C ILE A 5 -15.06 -17.78 4.63
N ASP A 6 -15.01 -18.99 5.18
CA ASP A 6 -13.89 -19.44 6.02
C ASP A 6 -12.64 -19.65 5.16
N VAL A 7 -12.81 -20.22 3.96
CA VAL A 7 -11.75 -20.38 2.96
C VAL A 7 -11.21 -19.00 2.52
N TRP A 8 -12.08 -18.03 2.29
CA TRP A 8 -11.66 -16.67 1.93
C TRP A 8 -10.89 -15.97 3.06
N ASN A 9 -11.31 -16.15 4.31
CA ASN A 9 -10.64 -15.58 5.47
C ASN A 9 -9.24 -16.18 5.68
N ASP A 10 -9.08 -17.51 5.53
CA ASP A 10 -7.77 -18.17 5.63
C ASP A 10 -6.80 -17.68 4.54
N LEU A 11 -7.28 -17.56 3.29
CA LEU A 11 -6.48 -16.97 2.21
C LEU A 11 -6.06 -15.54 2.56
N LYS A 12 -7.01 -14.71 2.99
CA LYS A 12 -6.71 -13.32 3.37
C LYS A 12 -5.68 -13.26 4.50
N GLU A 13 -5.80 -14.08 5.53
CA GLU A 13 -4.87 -14.10 6.66
C GLU A 13 -3.46 -14.46 6.19
N ARG A 14 -3.30 -15.51 5.40
CA ARG A 14 -1.98 -15.97 4.90
C ARG A 14 -1.34 -14.96 3.96
N PHE A 15 -2.09 -14.45 2.98
CA PHE A 15 -1.53 -13.53 1.98
C PHE A 15 -1.31 -12.13 2.55
N SER A 16 -2.13 -11.66 3.50
CA SER A 16 -1.91 -10.36 4.16
C SER A 16 -0.61 -10.29 4.95
N GLN A 17 -0.13 -11.41 5.51
CA GLN A 17 1.19 -11.44 6.16
C GLN A 17 2.33 -11.23 5.14
N GLY A 18 2.21 -11.82 3.94
CA GLY A 18 3.15 -11.58 2.85
C GLY A 18 3.18 -10.12 2.41
N ASP A 19 2.01 -9.50 2.33
CA ASP A 19 1.90 -8.07 2.05
C ASP A 19 2.61 -7.21 3.10
N LEU A 20 2.45 -7.52 4.40
CA LEU A 20 3.13 -6.80 5.49
C LEU A 20 4.66 -6.90 5.43
N VAL A 21 5.19 -8.08 5.07
CA VAL A 21 6.64 -8.26 4.91
C VAL A 21 7.15 -7.39 3.75
N ARG A 22 6.45 -7.41 2.59
CA ARG A 22 6.86 -6.60 1.44
C ARG A 22 6.77 -5.10 1.72
N ILE A 23 5.74 -4.64 2.44
CA ILE A 23 5.63 -3.25 2.88
C ILE A 23 6.86 -2.84 3.71
N ALA A 24 7.28 -3.68 4.67
CA ALA A 24 8.43 -3.39 5.51
C ALA A 24 9.73 -3.33 4.71
N GLU A 25 9.93 -4.23 3.75
CA GLU A 25 11.06 -4.22 2.82
C GLU A 25 11.08 -2.92 2.00
N LEU A 26 9.96 -2.54 1.38
CA LEU A 26 9.85 -1.30 0.59
C LEU A 26 10.17 -0.07 1.43
N GLN A 27 9.65 0.00 2.66
CA GLN A 27 9.98 1.08 3.58
C GLN A 27 11.48 1.15 3.87
N GLN A 28 12.11 0.00 4.15
CA GLN A 28 13.55 -0.07 4.38
C GLN A 28 14.35 0.34 3.13
N GLU A 29 13.96 -0.11 1.95
CA GLU A 29 14.57 0.28 0.67
C GLU A 29 14.51 1.80 0.49
N ILE A 30 13.34 2.42 0.70
CA ILE A 30 13.15 3.88 0.65
C ILE A 30 14.02 4.59 1.68
N TYR A 31 14.05 4.15 2.94
CA TYR A 31 14.87 4.77 3.99
C TYR A 31 16.37 4.65 3.72
N SER A 32 16.80 3.56 3.08
CA SER A 32 18.18 3.33 2.70
C SER A 32 18.59 4.04 1.41
N LEU A 33 17.64 4.63 0.67
CA LEU A 33 17.91 5.27 -0.61
C LEU A 33 18.53 6.66 -0.39
N PHE A 34 19.79 6.82 -0.80
CA PHE A 34 20.48 8.10 -0.90
C PHE A 34 21.02 8.30 -2.33
N GLN A 35 21.15 9.56 -2.74
CA GLN A 35 21.51 9.91 -4.12
C GLN A 35 22.90 9.39 -4.52
N ASP A 36 23.88 9.50 -3.62
CA ASP A 36 25.27 9.09 -3.86
C ASP A 36 25.84 9.68 -5.16
N SER A 37 26.50 8.85 -5.98
CA SER A 37 27.02 9.21 -7.30
C SER A 37 25.97 9.24 -8.41
N ARG A 38 24.68 9.01 -8.11
CA ARG A 38 23.60 9.01 -9.12
C ARG A 38 23.24 10.44 -9.49
N SER A 39 22.81 10.62 -10.74
CA SER A 39 22.16 11.87 -11.12
C SER A 39 20.86 12.07 -10.34
N VAL A 40 20.41 13.32 -10.26
CA VAL A 40 19.12 13.66 -9.63
C VAL A 40 17.98 12.88 -10.28
N THR A 41 17.97 12.79 -11.61
CA THR A 41 16.94 12.05 -12.36
C THR A 41 16.93 10.57 -11.98
N GLU A 42 18.07 9.91 -11.95
CA GLU A 42 18.15 8.48 -11.59
C GLU A 42 17.69 8.22 -10.15
N PHE A 43 18.09 9.08 -9.21
CA PHE A 43 17.64 8.97 -7.82
C PHE A 43 16.13 9.11 -7.71
N PHE A 44 15.54 10.15 -8.29
CA PHE A 44 14.10 10.38 -8.22
C PHE A 44 13.29 9.33 -8.98
N SER A 45 13.79 8.80 -10.10
CA SER A 45 13.16 7.68 -10.78
C SER A 45 13.13 6.42 -9.92
N ALA A 46 14.24 6.08 -9.25
CA ALA A 46 14.29 4.94 -8.32
C ALA A 46 13.34 5.14 -7.12
N LEU A 47 13.35 6.32 -6.52
CA LEU A 47 12.45 6.66 -5.43
C LEU A 47 10.99 6.54 -5.84
N LYS A 48 10.64 7.05 -7.03
CA LYS A 48 9.27 7.01 -7.56
C LYS A 48 8.77 5.57 -7.75
N ILE A 49 9.60 4.68 -8.29
CA ILE A 49 9.25 3.27 -8.47
C ILE A 49 8.91 2.61 -7.13
N LEU A 50 9.74 2.82 -6.10
CA LEU A 50 9.50 2.27 -4.76
C LEU A 50 8.20 2.80 -4.14
N TRP A 51 7.91 4.10 -4.33
CA TRP A 51 6.67 4.71 -3.86
C TRP A 51 5.43 4.18 -4.57
N GLU A 52 5.48 4.07 -5.90
CA GLU A 52 4.38 3.50 -6.70
C GLU A 52 4.09 2.05 -6.29
N GLU A 53 5.12 1.25 -5.99
CA GLU A 53 4.94 -0.11 -5.48
C GLU A 53 4.32 -0.10 -4.08
N LEU A 54 4.78 0.75 -3.17
CA LEU A 54 4.25 0.86 -1.81
C LEU A 54 2.77 1.27 -1.80
N GLU A 55 2.36 2.16 -2.71
CA GLU A 55 0.97 2.61 -2.84
C GLU A 55 0.00 1.47 -3.20
N LEU A 56 0.47 0.42 -3.89
CA LEU A 56 -0.35 -0.78 -4.18
C LEU A 56 -0.80 -1.50 -2.91
N TYR A 57 -0.04 -1.35 -1.83
CA TYR A 57 -0.29 -2.00 -0.54
C TYR A 57 -1.04 -1.11 0.46
N LEU A 58 -1.38 0.13 0.10
CA LEU A 58 -2.12 1.06 0.95
C LEU A 58 -3.58 1.12 0.48
N PRO A 59 -4.46 0.19 0.90
CA PRO A 59 -5.85 0.22 0.48
C PRO A 59 -6.55 1.48 0.99
N ILE A 60 -7.45 2.03 0.16
CA ILE A 60 -8.31 3.14 0.56
C ILE A 60 -9.07 2.72 1.83
N PRO A 61 -8.97 3.48 2.94
CA PRO A 61 -9.64 3.12 4.17
C PRO A 61 -11.15 3.01 3.96
N THR A 62 -11.75 1.96 4.49
CA THR A 62 -13.21 1.78 4.45
C THR A 62 -13.86 2.51 5.62
N CYS A 63 -14.84 3.37 5.33
CA CYS A 63 -15.66 4.00 6.38
C CYS A 63 -16.63 2.94 6.92
N THR A 64 -16.72 2.79 8.24
CA THR A 64 -17.76 1.98 8.91
C THR A 64 -19.10 2.72 9.05
N CYS A 65 -19.18 3.90 8.44
CA CYS A 65 -20.28 4.85 8.49
C CYS A 65 -21.49 4.28 7.75
N ARG A 66 -22.67 4.28 8.38
CA ARG A 66 -23.93 3.82 7.75
C ARG A 66 -24.25 4.59 6.47
N VAL A 67 -23.92 5.88 6.45
CA VAL A 67 -23.99 6.74 5.27
C VAL A 67 -22.57 6.92 4.75
N LYS A 68 -22.39 6.70 3.43
CA LYS A 68 -21.10 6.87 2.76
C LYS A 68 -20.58 8.28 3.04
N CYS A 69 -19.39 8.37 3.63
CA CYS A 69 -18.81 9.67 3.97
C CYS A 69 -18.41 10.42 2.69
N ASN A 70 -18.83 11.69 2.63
CA ASN A 70 -18.58 12.63 1.53
C ASN A 70 -17.61 13.76 1.93
N CYS A 71 -16.94 13.62 3.08
CA CYS A 71 -15.93 14.59 3.50
C CYS A 71 -14.77 14.63 2.50
N GLU A 72 -14.07 15.76 2.49
CA GLU A 72 -12.96 16.00 1.58
C GLU A 72 -11.85 14.94 1.74
N ALA A 73 -11.52 14.55 2.97
CA ALA A 73 -10.53 13.51 3.25
C ALA A 73 -10.84 12.18 2.52
N MET A 74 -12.09 11.73 2.55
CA MET A 74 -12.53 10.51 1.87
C MET A 74 -12.64 10.67 0.34
N ARG A 75 -12.75 11.91 -0.15
CA ARG A 75 -12.70 12.22 -1.59
C ARG A 75 -11.25 12.18 -2.08
N SER A 76 -10.34 12.85 -1.38
CA SER A 76 -8.91 12.88 -1.71
C SER A 76 -8.29 11.48 -1.64
N ALA A 77 -8.63 10.69 -0.61
CA ALA A 77 -8.16 9.30 -0.50
C ALA A 77 -8.62 8.40 -1.66
N ARG A 78 -9.69 8.76 -2.40
CA ARG A 78 -10.13 8.02 -3.58
C ARG A 78 -9.54 8.52 -4.90
N ASN A 79 -9.06 9.77 -4.93
CA ASN A 79 -8.52 10.38 -6.14
C ASN A 79 -7.01 10.17 -6.28
N ASN A 80 -6.34 9.87 -5.16
CA ASN A 80 -4.88 9.67 -5.08
C ASN A 80 -4.49 8.17 -5.15
N HIS A 81 -5.44 7.30 -5.49
CA HIS A 81 -5.27 5.86 -5.76
C HIS A 81 -5.96 5.54 -7.08
#